data_AF-A0A385YWA2-F1
#
_entry.id   AF-A0A385YWA2-F1
#
_cell.length_a   1.000
_cell.length_b   1.000
_cell.length_c   1.000
_cell.angle_alpha   90.00
_cell.angle_beta   90.00
_cell.angle_gamma   90.00
#
_symmetry.space_group_name_H-M   'P 1'
#
loop_
_entity.id
_entity.type
_entity.pdbx_description
1 polymer ?
#
loop_
_entity_poly.entity_id
_entity_poly.type
_entity_poly.pdbx_seq_one_letter_code
_entity_poly.pdbx_strand_id
1 'polypeptide(L)' 'MKSIIEEIGLELANNLMADATAKAVRESAALGLPDAVKLDGAWCARFPDGHVLPLNDYVALEESSS' A
#
# COMPACT_ATOMS: atom_id res chain seq x y z
N MET A 1 -25.80 -7.74 -14.54
CA MET A 1 -24.86 -6.61 -14.47
C MET A 1 -23.48 -7.20 -14.56
N LYS A 2 -22.71 -6.86 -15.59
CA LYS A 2 -21.35 -7.37 -15.75
C LYS A 2 -20.39 -6.54 -14.91
N SER A 3 -19.36 -7.16 -14.36
CA SER A 3 -18.29 -6.47 -13.63
C SER A 3 -17.52 -5.56 -14.57
N ILE A 4 -16.96 -4.46 -14.05
CA ILE A 4 -16.03 -3.59 -14.78
C ILE A 4 -14.87 -4.41 -15.40
N ILE A 5 -14.42 -5.47 -14.72
CA ILE A 5 -13.36 -6.37 -15.21
C ILE A 5 -13.86 -7.20 -16.40
N GLU A 6 -15.14 -7.60 -16.40
CA GLU A 6 -15.75 -8.34 -17.51
C GLU A 6 -16.03 -7.43 -18.72
N GLU A 7 -16.15 -6.12 -18.52
CA GLU A 7 -16.36 -5.13 -19.58
C GLU A 7 -15.06 -4.68 -20.25
N ILE A 8 -13.99 -4.49 -19.48
CA ILE A 8 -12.69 -3.99 -19.99
C ILE A 8 -11.68 -5.11 -20.25
N GLY A 9 -11.95 -6.32 -19.76
CA GLY A 9 -11.04 -7.46 -19.81
C GLY A 9 -10.02 -7.49 -18.68
N LEU A 10 -9.62 -8.70 -18.27
CA LEU A 10 -8.71 -8.93 -17.14
C LEU A 10 -7.34 -8.26 -17.32
N GLU A 11 -6.78 -8.30 -18.54
CA GLU A 11 -5.48 -7.71 -18.83
C GLU A 11 -5.47 -6.19 -18.62
N LEU A 12 -6.46 -5.50 -19.17
CA LEU A 12 -6.59 -4.06 -19.02
C LEU A 12 -6.88 -3.67 -17.55
N ALA A 13 -7.72 -4.45 -16.86
CA ALA A 13 -7.96 -4.24 -15.43
C ALA A 13 -6.68 -4.37 -14.61
N ASN A 14 -5.86 -5.39 -14.87
CA ASN A 14 -4.59 -5.59 -14.17
C ASN A 14 -3.60 -4.44 -14.44
N ASN A 15 -3.51 -3.97 -15.69
CA ASN A 15 -2.63 -2.85 -16.03
C ASN A 15 -3.06 -1.56 -15.32
N LEU A 16 -4.37 -1.27 -15.29
CA LEU A 16 -4.90 -0.10 -14.57
C LEU A 16 -4.63 -0.18 -13.06
N MET A 17 -4.81 -1.36 -12.46
CA MET A 17 -4.50 -1.58 -11.04
C MET A 17 -3.00 -1.40 -10.78
N ALA A 18 -2.13 -1.96 -11.62
CA ALA A 18 -0.68 -1.82 -11.49
C ALA A 18 -0.24 -0.36 -11.56
N ASP A 19 -0.77 0.41 -12.52
CA ASP A 19 -0.47 1.84 -12.66
C ASP A 19 -0.96 2.66 -11.46
N ALA A 20 -2.18 2.37 -10.99
CA ALA A 20 -2.75 3.03 -9.81
C ALA A 20 -1.94 2.72 -8.55
N THR A 21 -1.56 1.46 -8.34
CA THR A 21 -0.69 1.05 -7.23
C THR A 21 0.67 1.73 -7.32
N ALA A 22 1.30 1.75 -8.50
CA ALA A 22 2.59 2.41 -8.69
C ALA A 22 2.51 3.92 -8.42
N LYS A 23 1.40 4.57 -8.79
CA LYS A 23 1.16 5.98 -8.46
C LYS A 23 1.02 6.19 -6.95
N ALA A 24 0.21 5.38 -6.27
CA ALA A 24 0.04 5.47 -4.82
C ALA A 24 1.36 5.29 -4.06
N VAL A 25 2.20 4.34 -4.48
CA VAL A 25 3.53 4.13 -3.88
C VAL A 25 4.42 5.37 -4.06
N ARG A 26 4.44 5.99 -5.24
CA ARG A 26 5.21 7.21 -5.47
C ARG A 26 4.73 8.39 -4.62
N GLU A 27 3.42 8.55 -4.49
CA GLU A 27 2.82 9.61 -3.66
C GLU A 27 3.12 9.38 -2.17
N SER A 28 3.00 8.13 -1.70
CA SER A 28 3.37 7.72 -0.34
C SER A 28 4.82 8.06 -0.03
N ALA A 29 5.74 7.70 -0.93
CA ALA A 29 7.16 8.01 -0.78
C ALA A 29 7.44 9.53 -0.75
N ALA A 30 6.74 10.32 -1.59
CA ALA A 30 6.87 11.77 -1.61
C ALA A 30 6.37 12.43 -0.31
N LEU A 31 5.41 11.81 0.38
CA LEU A 31 4.90 12.25 1.68
C LEU A 31 5.73 11.73 2.86
N GLY A 32 6.75 10.91 2.62
CA GLY A 32 7.55 10.30 3.68
C GLY A 32 6.80 9.23 4.48
N LEU A 33 5.70 8.70 3.95
CA LEU A 33 4.90 7.68 4.61
C LEU A 33 5.61 6.32 4.58
N PRO A 34 5.37 5.44 5.58
CA PRO A 34 5.99 4.13 5.62
C PRO A 34 5.43 3.18 4.55
N ASP A 35 6.29 2.33 4.02
CA ASP A 35 5.92 1.22 3.13
C ASP A 35 5.36 0.04 3.94
N ALA A 36 4.28 -0.57 3.46
CA ALA A 36 3.84 -1.87 3.95
C ALA A 36 4.71 -2.99 3.35
N VAL A 37 5.52 -3.65 4.17
CA VAL A 37 6.41 -4.75 3.76
C VAL A 37 6.13 -6.01 4.54
N LYS A 38 6.41 -7.17 3.93
CA LYS A 38 6.30 -8.47 4.60
C LYS A 38 7.69 -8.98 4.98
N LEU A 39 7.99 -9.03 6.27
CA LEU A 39 9.26 -9.50 6.83
C LEU A 39 9.00 -10.76 7.66
N ASP A 40 9.70 -11.85 7.36
CA ASP A 40 9.56 -13.15 8.04
C ASP A 40 8.09 -13.63 8.17
N GLY A 41 7.26 -13.29 7.18
CA GLY A 41 5.84 -13.65 7.14
C GLY A 41 4.90 -12.66 7.84
N ALA A 42 5.41 -11.68 8.58
CA ALA A 42 4.63 -10.65 9.27
C ALA A 42 4.57 -9.35 8.45
N TRP A 43 3.44 -8.63 8.52
CA TRP A 43 3.30 -7.31 7.91
C TRP A 43 3.85 -6.23 8.83
N CYS A 44 4.73 -5.39 8.27
CA CYS A 44 5.40 -4.31 8.97
C CYS A 44 5.27 -3.00 8.17
N ALA A 45 5.22 -1.87 8.88
CA ALA A 45 5.43 -0.54 8.34
C ALA A 45 6.93 -0.23 8.37
N ARG A 46 7.54 0.00 7.20
CA ARG A 46 8.94 0.42 7.07
C ARG A 46 9.02 1.87 6.68
N PHE A 47 9.58 2.69 7.55
CA PHE A 47 9.74 4.12 7.37
C PHE A 47 10.92 4.45 6.44
N PRO A 48 10.94 5.63 5.80
CA PRO A 48 12.04 6.03 4.92
C PRO A 48 13.42 6.10 5.59
N ASP A 49 13.47 6.30 6.91
CA ASP A 49 14.70 6.28 7.71
C ASP A 49 15.22 4.87 8.02
N GLY A 50 14.50 3.83 7.58
CA GLY A 50 14.83 2.43 7.81
C GLY A 50 14.26 1.86 9.11
N HIS A 51 13.55 2.65 9.91
CA HIS A 51 12.82 2.14 11.07
C HIS A 51 11.69 1.20 10.61
N VAL A 52 11.42 0.17 11.42
CA VAL A 52 10.41 -0.85 11.10
C VAL A 52 9.56 -1.08 12.34
N LEU A 53 8.24 -1.05 12.16
CA LEU A 53 7.27 -1.42 13.18
C LEU A 53 6.34 -2.52 12.67
N PRO A 54 5.87 -3.43 13.54
CA PRO A 54 4.70 -4.23 13.25
C PRO A 54 3.53 -3.32 12.81
N LEU A 55 2.78 -3.72 11.80
CA LEU A 55 1.74 -2.86 11.24
C LEU A 55 0.65 -2.51 12.28
N ASN A 56 0.36 -3.42 13.21
CA ASN A 56 -0.59 -3.18 14.30
C ASN A 56 -0.13 -2.03 15.22
N ASP A 57 1.17 -1.95 15.50
CA ASP A 57 1.74 -0.92 16.37
C ASP A 57 1.73 0.44 15.66
N TYR A 58 2.01 0.45 14.34
CA TYR A 58 1.88 1.64 13.52
C TYR A 58 0.44 2.19 13.53
N VAL A 59 -0.56 1.33 13.31
CA VAL A 59 -1.98 1.74 13.32
C VAL A 59 -2.37 2.30 14.69
N ALA A 60 -1.93 1.68 15.79
CA ALA A 60 -2.21 2.19 17.13
C ALA A 60 -1.59 3.59 17.39
N LEU A 61 -0.42 3.88 16.82
CA LEU A 61 0.23 5.20 16.92
C LEU A 61 -0.52 6.28 16.12
N GLU A 62 -1.01 5.95 14.93
CA GLU A 62 -1.82 6.88 14.10
C GLU A 62 -3.16 7.21 14.76
N GLU A 63 -3.85 6.21 15.31
CA GLU A 63 -5.13 6.38 16.03
C GLU A 63 -4.97 7.15 17.35
N SER A 64 -3.78 7.10 17.95
CA SER A 64 -3.45 7.88 19.17
C SER A 64 -3.05 9.33 18.86
N SER A 65 -2.78 9.64 17.58
CA SER A 65 -2.32 10.95 17.12
C SER A 65 -3.42 11.77 16.41
N SER A 66 -4.61 11.18 16.26
CA SER A 66 -5.82 11.79 15.67
C SER A 66 -6.84 12.19 16.73
#